data_AF-A0A955U888-F1
#
_entry.id   AF-A0A955U888-F1
#
_cell.length_a   1.000
_cell.length_b   1.000
_cell.length_c   1.000
_cell.angle_alpha   90.00
_cell.angle_beta   90.00
_cell.angle_gamma   90.00
#
_symmetry.space_group_name_H-M   'P 1'
#
loop_
_entity.id
_entity.type
_entity.pdbx_description
1 polymer ?
#
loop_
_entity_poly.entity_id
_entity_poly.type
_entity_poly.pdbx_seq_one_letter_code
_entity_poly.pdbx_strand_id
1 'polypeptide(L)'
;ERGIKLESLWATTSTFSRGLPRQPKQFKRYLKKWPHMSVFDGWVSGEASRGRVRHIPGTNRPDITFDLGEADLRRLQEANALLCEMFDAVGSKEVVTGIHGLPEVMSPREAADEIRKGRFSAVDLPTASNHVMGGAAMGSDPDRGAVTDSWGKVWDADDLYVCDTGLFPSSPGVNPQLTAMALAHRLGQELPNRY
;
A
#
# COMPACT_ATOMS: atom_id res chain seq x y z
N GLU A 1 -12.61 14.13 -0.04
CA GLU A 1 -11.82 13.43 1.00
C GLU A 1 -10.34 13.52 0.62
N ARG A 2 -9.38 13.55 1.56
CA ARG A 2 -7.96 13.86 1.26
C ARG A 2 -7.18 12.75 0.54
N GLY A 3 -7.81 11.61 0.25
CA GLY A 3 -7.17 10.43 -0.33
C GLY A 3 -6.12 9.79 0.60
N ILE A 4 -6.26 10.03 1.92
CA ILE A 4 -5.39 9.54 2.98
C ILE A 4 -6.25 8.73 3.95
N LYS A 5 -5.77 7.56 4.34
CA LYS A 5 -6.30 6.74 5.43
C LYS A 5 -5.16 6.49 6.41
N LEU A 6 -5.45 6.63 7.70
CA LEU A 6 -4.50 6.31 8.77
C LEU A 6 -4.97 5.02 9.44
N GLU A 7 -4.07 4.07 9.66
CA GLU A 7 -4.41 2.83 10.33
C GLU A 7 -3.33 2.37 11.30
N SER A 8 -3.76 1.62 12.32
CA SER A 8 -2.84 0.91 13.19
C SER A 8 -2.42 -0.39 12.51
N LEU A 9 -1.14 -0.70 12.55
CA LEU A 9 -0.63 -1.96 12.00
C LEU A 9 -0.32 -2.96 13.10
N TRP A 10 -0.60 -4.24 12.80
CA TRP A 10 -0.14 -5.34 13.61
C TRP A 10 0.64 -6.36 12.77
N ALA A 11 1.84 -6.68 13.23
CA ALA A 11 2.66 -7.76 12.73
C ALA A 11 3.60 -8.23 13.86
N THR A 12 4.29 -9.33 13.65
CA THR A 12 5.28 -9.83 14.60
C THR A 12 6.42 -8.84 14.81
N THR A 13 7.05 -8.87 15.99
CA THR A 13 8.24 -8.06 16.29
C THR A 13 9.38 -8.30 15.29
N SER A 14 9.50 -9.53 14.76
CA SER A 14 10.47 -9.84 13.71
C SER A 14 10.23 -9.06 12.40
N THR A 15 8.98 -8.69 12.11
CA THR A 15 8.62 -7.94 10.91
C THR A 15 8.91 -6.45 11.08
N PHE A 16 8.36 -5.76 12.09
CA PHE A 16 8.62 -4.31 12.22
C PHE A 16 9.94 -3.95 12.89
N SER A 17 10.69 -4.90 13.47
CA SER A 17 12.04 -4.58 13.94
C SER A 17 12.95 -4.08 12.81
N ARG A 18 12.63 -4.38 11.54
CA ARG A 18 13.30 -3.81 10.36
C ARG A 18 13.22 -2.28 10.26
N GLY A 19 12.19 -1.67 10.86
CA GLY A 19 12.01 -0.23 10.92
C GLY A 19 12.76 0.44 12.08
N LEU A 20 13.37 -0.33 12.99
CA LEU A 20 14.15 0.22 14.10
C LEU A 20 15.51 0.76 13.64
N PRO A 21 16.12 1.68 14.41
CA PRO A 21 17.45 2.20 14.15
C PRO A 21 18.48 1.11 13.84
N ARG A 22 19.28 1.30 12.79
CA ARG A 22 20.19 0.25 12.29
C ARG A 22 21.43 0.07 13.16
N GLN A 23 21.82 1.10 13.91
CA GLN A 23 22.99 1.02 14.78
C GLN A 23 22.75 -0.03 15.89
N PRO A 24 23.62 -1.04 16.08
CA PRO A 24 23.33 -2.18 16.96
C PRO A 24 22.94 -1.83 18.41
N LYS A 25 23.55 -0.78 18.97
CA LYS A 25 23.21 -0.30 20.33
C LYS A 25 21.81 0.32 20.39
N GLN A 26 21.45 1.11 19.38
CA GLN A 26 20.12 1.72 19.29
C GLN A 26 19.06 0.67 18.97
N PHE A 27 19.33 -0.23 18.03
CA PHE A 27 18.45 -1.37 17.72
C PHE A 27 18.06 -2.13 18.99
N LYS A 28 19.05 -2.56 19.79
CA LYS A 28 18.80 -3.26 21.06
C LYS A 28 18.03 -2.41 22.08
N ARG A 29 18.30 -1.10 22.14
CA ARG A 29 17.57 -0.17 23.02
C ARG A 29 16.09 -0.10 22.63
N TYR A 30 15.76 0.07 21.35
CA TYR A 30 14.38 0.18 20.90
C TYR A 30 13.66 -1.16 20.90
N LEU A 31 14.35 -2.26 20.61
CA LEU A 31 13.76 -3.59 20.72
C LEU A 31 13.30 -3.89 22.15
N LYS A 32 14.05 -3.45 23.18
CA LYS A 32 13.61 -3.54 24.59
C LYS A 32 12.40 -2.66 24.91
N LYS A 33 12.21 -1.56 24.17
CA LYS A 33 11.07 -0.65 24.32
C LYS A 33 9.82 -1.13 23.57
N TRP A 34 9.90 -2.20 22.78
CA TRP A 34 8.79 -2.65 21.92
C TRP A 34 7.41 -2.72 22.59
N PRO A 35 7.26 -3.23 23.83
CA PRO A 35 5.96 -3.23 24.53
C PRO A 35 5.37 -1.85 24.84
N HIS A 36 6.17 -0.79 24.66
CA HIS A 36 5.81 0.62 24.86
C HIS A 36 5.80 1.41 23.55
N MET A 37 5.77 0.71 22.41
CA MET A 37 5.70 1.30 21.08
C MET A 37 4.36 0.98 20.45
N SER A 38 3.90 1.86 19.56
CA SER A 38 2.76 1.61 18.68
C SER A 38 3.19 1.87 17.25
N VAL A 39 2.68 1.05 16.32
CA VAL A 39 3.01 1.13 14.89
C VAL A 39 1.76 1.55 14.14
N PHE A 40 1.91 2.60 13.34
CA PHE A 40 0.86 3.12 12.48
C PHE A 40 1.46 3.36 11.10
N ASP A 41 0.61 3.32 10.09
CA ASP A 41 0.95 3.70 8.73
C ASP A 41 -0.10 4.63 8.14
N GLY A 42 0.32 5.28 7.06
CA GLY A 42 -0.51 6.11 6.22
C GLY A 42 -0.67 5.40 4.89
N TRP A 43 -1.91 5.18 4.49
CA TRP A 43 -2.27 4.67 3.18
C TRP A 43 -2.82 5.80 2.30
N VAL A 44 -2.52 5.74 1.01
CA VAL A 44 -3.00 6.71 0.01
C VAL A 44 -3.70 6.04 -1.16
N SER A 45 -4.65 6.77 -1.75
CA SER A 45 -5.54 6.30 -2.81
C SER A 45 -4.86 5.55 -3.97
N GLY A 46 -3.62 5.90 -4.31
CA GLY A 46 -2.90 5.36 -5.45
C GLY A 46 -3.38 5.95 -6.79
N GLU A 47 -4.25 6.95 -6.79
CA GLU A 47 -4.83 7.56 -8.00
C GLU A 47 -3.78 8.14 -8.96
N ALA A 48 -2.65 8.61 -8.42
CA ALA A 48 -1.57 9.17 -9.22
C ALA A 48 -0.45 8.15 -9.49
N SER A 49 -0.52 6.97 -8.87
CA SER A 49 0.51 5.93 -8.92
C SER A 49 0.12 4.82 -9.87
N ARG A 50 1.10 4.14 -10.46
CA ARG A 50 0.84 3.06 -11.42
C ARG A 50 1.78 1.89 -11.21
N GLY A 51 1.23 0.69 -11.22
CA GLY A 51 1.99 -0.56 -11.25
C GLY A 51 1.97 -1.17 -12.65
N ARG A 52 2.98 -1.99 -12.95
CA ARG A 52 3.00 -2.85 -14.13
C ARG A 52 3.63 -4.18 -13.78
N VAL A 53 3.00 -5.25 -14.23
CA VAL A 53 3.52 -6.63 -14.16
C VAL A 53 3.81 -7.10 -15.57
N ARG A 54 5.00 -7.66 -15.80
CA ARG A 54 5.40 -8.25 -17.08
C ARG A 54 5.95 -9.66 -16.84
N HIS A 55 5.72 -10.55 -17.79
CA HIS A 55 6.35 -11.86 -17.82
C HIS A 55 7.82 -11.73 -18.25
N ILE A 56 8.72 -12.44 -17.59
CA ILE A 56 10.13 -12.57 -17.97
C ILE A 56 10.34 -13.95 -18.62
N PRO A 57 10.62 -14.03 -19.93
CA PRO A 57 10.81 -15.30 -20.64
C PRO A 57 11.84 -16.21 -19.98
N GLY A 58 11.52 -17.51 -19.89
CA GLY A 58 12.41 -18.51 -19.30
C GLY A 58 12.44 -18.51 -17.76
N THR A 59 11.58 -17.73 -17.11
CA THR A 59 11.49 -17.71 -15.65
C THR A 59 10.04 -17.78 -15.17
N ASN A 60 9.84 -18.27 -13.95
CA ASN A 60 8.55 -18.19 -13.26
C ASN A 60 8.42 -16.92 -12.42
N ARG A 61 9.32 -15.93 -12.60
CA ARG A 61 9.29 -14.68 -11.83
C ARG A 61 8.68 -13.56 -12.68
N PRO A 62 7.73 -12.80 -12.13
CA PRO A 62 7.26 -11.59 -12.79
C PRO A 62 8.29 -10.45 -12.63
N ASP A 63 8.37 -9.59 -13.64
CA ASP A 63 8.92 -8.25 -13.53
C ASP A 63 7.82 -7.32 -13.01
N ILE A 64 8.01 -6.78 -11.81
CA ILE A 64 7.03 -5.90 -11.16
C ILE A 64 7.67 -4.54 -10.99
N THR A 65 7.04 -3.53 -11.58
CA THR A 65 7.41 -2.13 -11.42
C THR A 65 6.26 -1.36 -10.80
N PHE A 66 6.58 -0.43 -9.90
CA PHE A 66 5.61 0.47 -9.29
C PHE A 66 6.18 1.88 -9.29
N ASP A 67 5.46 2.80 -9.91
CA ASP A 67 5.78 4.20 -9.97
C ASP A 67 4.88 4.98 -9.02
N LEU A 68 5.48 5.56 -7.98
CA LEU A 68 4.78 6.36 -6.98
C LEU A 68 4.64 7.79 -7.52
N GLY A 69 3.43 8.14 -7.93
CA GLY A 69 3.17 9.45 -8.52
C GLY A 69 3.33 10.58 -7.51
N GLU A 70 3.75 11.77 -7.97
CA GLU A 70 4.05 12.88 -7.07
C GLU A 70 2.88 13.30 -6.16
N ALA A 71 1.63 13.21 -6.65
CA ALA A 71 0.48 13.58 -5.82
C ALA A 71 0.28 12.58 -4.67
N ASP A 72 0.52 11.28 -4.90
CA ASP A 72 0.45 10.27 -3.85
C ASP A 72 1.68 10.32 -2.93
N LEU A 73 2.86 10.67 -3.47
CA LEU A 73 4.05 10.96 -2.67
C LEU A 73 3.77 12.10 -1.67
N ARG A 74 3.16 13.20 -2.14
CA ARG A 74 2.76 14.33 -1.27
C ARG A 74 1.70 13.92 -0.24
N ARG A 75 0.76 13.06 -0.60
CA ARG A 75 -0.23 12.51 0.34
C ARG A 75 0.42 11.61 1.39
N LEU A 76 1.41 10.79 1.03
CA LEU A 76 2.16 9.95 1.97
C LEU A 76 2.99 10.80 2.92
N GLN A 77 3.66 11.84 2.41
CA GLN A 77 4.38 12.81 3.22
C GLN A 77 3.45 13.47 4.25
N GLU A 78 2.28 13.94 3.81
CA GLU A 78 1.28 14.53 4.69
C GLU A 78 0.72 13.51 5.70
N ALA A 79 0.46 12.27 5.29
CA ALA A 79 -0.01 11.21 6.18
C ALA A 79 1.00 10.94 7.30
N ASN A 80 2.30 10.87 6.99
CA ASN A 80 3.36 10.69 7.99
C ASN A 80 3.46 11.88 8.95
N ALA A 81 3.29 13.12 8.46
CA ALA A 81 3.26 14.31 9.32
C ALA A 81 2.05 14.27 10.28
N LEU A 82 0.86 13.93 9.78
CA LEU A 82 -0.35 13.79 10.60
C LEU A 82 -0.21 12.71 11.67
N LEU A 83 0.41 11.56 11.35
CA LEU A 83 0.70 10.52 12.34
C LEU A 83 1.60 11.05 13.45
N CYS A 84 2.65 11.80 13.10
CA CYS A 84 3.54 12.42 14.08
C CYS A 84 2.80 13.43 14.98
N GLU A 85 1.90 14.25 14.42
CA GLU A 85 1.03 15.16 15.20
C GLU A 85 0.09 14.40 16.14
N MET A 86 -0.53 13.31 15.68
CA MET A 86 -1.37 12.47 16.52
C MET A 86 -0.57 11.90 17.70
N PHE A 87 0.65 11.45 17.44
CA PHE A 87 1.54 10.93 18.49
C PHE A 87 2.02 12.02 19.46
N ASP A 88 2.25 13.24 19.00
CA ASP A 88 2.52 14.38 19.87
C ASP A 88 1.34 14.65 20.80
N ALA A 89 0.12 14.67 20.25
CA ALA A 89 -1.11 14.97 21.00
C ALA A 89 -1.40 13.95 22.11
N VAL A 90 -1.04 12.68 21.92
CA VAL A 90 -1.17 11.63 22.95
C VAL A 90 0.06 11.54 23.88
N GLY A 91 1.01 12.46 23.75
CA GLY A 91 2.14 12.61 24.66
C GLY A 91 3.34 11.70 24.40
N SER A 92 3.44 11.13 23.19
CA SER A 92 4.63 10.36 22.78
C SER A 92 5.90 11.21 22.88
N LYS A 93 7.03 10.56 23.17
CA LYS A 93 8.32 11.24 23.37
C LYS A 93 9.26 11.11 22.19
N GLU A 94 9.14 10.03 21.44
CA GLU A 94 10.04 9.67 20.35
C GLU A 94 9.19 9.05 19.23
N VAL A 95 9.49 9.41 17.98
CA VAL A 95 9.05 8.67 16.79
C VAL A 95 10.28 8.10 16.08
N VAL A 96 10.13 6.90 15.55
CA VAL A 96 11.10 6.32 14.61
C VAL A 96 10.55 6.56 13.21
N THR A 97 11.16 7.48 12.47
CA THR A 97 10.59 7.98 11.20
C THR A 97 10.75 6.97 10.07
N GLY A 98 11.95 6.37 9.96
CA GLY A 98 12.31 5.51 8.83
C GLY A 98 12.45 6.23 7.48
N ILE A 99 12.31 7.57 7.46
CA ILE A 99 12.41 8.39 6.25
C ILE A 99 13.88 8.74 6.01
N HIS A 100 14.36 8.45 4.80
CA HIS A 100 15.72 8.78 4.41
C HIS A 100 15.95 10.30 4.41
N GLY A 101 17.13 10.72 4.89
CA GLY A 101 17.49 12.13 5.01
C GLY A 101 17.04 12.80 6.32
N LEU A 102 16.18 12.16 7.11
CA LEU A 102 15.84 12.61 8.47
C LEU A 102 16.61 11.82 9.54
N PRO A 103 16.79 12.37 10.75
CA PRO A 103 17.25 11.59 11.90
C PRO A 103 16.36 10.35 12.14
N GLU A 104 16.97 9.21 12.49
CA GLU A 104 16.24 7.95 12.73
C GLU A 104 15.21 8.07 13.85
N VAL A 105 15.48 8.94 14.84
CA VAL A 105 14.62 9.19 16.01
C VAL A 105 14.49 10.69 16.20
N MET A 106 13.26 11.15 16.38
CA MET A 106 12.94 12.56 16.58
C MET A 106 11.83 12.71 17.63
N SER A 107 11.63 13.94 18.13
CA SER A 107 10.37 14.25 18.82
C SER A 107 9.22 14.25 17.80
N PRO A 108 7.99 13.83 18.17
CA PRO A 108 6.88 13.76 17.23
C PRO A 108 6.58 15.12 16.57
N ARG A 109 6.58 16.21 17.35
CA ARG A 109 6.37 17.57 16.84
C ARG A 109 7.40 18.00 15.80
N GLU A 110 8.67 17.82 16.11
CA GLU A 110 9.76 18.16 15.20
C GLU A 110 9.69 17.31 13.92
N ALA A 111 9.41 16.02 14.05
CA ALA A 111 9.24 15.13 12.90
C ALA A 111 8.11 15.61 11.98
N ALA A 112 6.95 15.99 12.53
CA ALA A 112 5.84 16.50 11.72
C ALA A 112 6.24 17.75 10.90
N ASP A 113 6.93 18.69 11.53
CA ASP A 113 7.39 19.92 10.88
C ASP A 113 8.42 19.65 9.78
N GLU A 114 9.44 18.82 10.08
CA GLU A 114 10.50 18.48 9.12
C GLU A 114 9.98 17.62 7.96
N ILE A 115 9.07 16.68 8.24
CA ILE A 115 8.41 15.90 7.20
C ILE A 115 7.61 16.83 6.27
N ARG A 116 6.86 17.81 6.78
CA ARG A 116 6.03 18.66 5.93
C ARG A 116 6.86 19.68 5.12
N LYS A 117 8.01 20.13 5.63
CA LYS A 117 8.93 21.05 4.92
C LYS A 117 9.88 20.32 3.96
N GLY A 118 10.14 19.04 4.22
CA GLY A 118 11.10 18.24 3.48
C GLY A 118 10.75 18.10 2.00
N ARG A 119 11.78 17.87 1.19
CA ARG A 119 11.65 17.48 -0.21
C ARG A 119 12.12 16.05 -0.35
N PHE A 120 11.16 15.15 -0.55
CA PHE A 120 11.41 13.72 -0.65
C PHE A 120 11.10 13.23 -2.06
N SER A 121 11.78 12.16 -2.44
CA SER A 121 11.47 11.32 -3.58
C SER A 121 10.84 10.01 -3.12
N ALA A 122 10.34 9.20 -4.05
CA ALA A 122 9.72 7.92 -3.74
C ALA A 122 10.62 6.96 -2.96
N VAL A 123 11.94 7.01 -3.18
CA VAL A 123 12.90 6.12 -2.51
C VAL A 123 13.23 6.55 -1.08
N ASP A 124 12.86 7.77 -0.69
CA ASP A 124 13.15 8.29 0.64
C ASP A 124 12.12 7.84 1.69
N LEU A 125 10.89 7.57 1.26
CA LEU A 125 9.82 7.13 2.14
C LEU A 125 9.83 5.60 2.31
N PRO A 126 9.63 5.08 3.54
CA PRO A 126 9.54 3.65 3.79
C PRO A 126 8.16 3.12 3.35
N THR A 127 7.96 2.93 2.05
CA THR A 127 6.69 2.44 1.49
C THR A 127 6.67 0.93 1.33
N ALA A 128 5.50 0.33 1.56
CA ALA A 128 5.20 -1.06 1.20
C ALA A 128 3.78 -1.13 0.64
N SER A 129 3.47 -2.18 -0.13
CA SER A 129 2.12 -2.49 -0.57
C SER A 129 1.75 -3.91 -0.16
N ASN A 130 0.62 -4.05 0.53
CA ASN A 130 0.05 -5.33 0.93
C ASN A 130 -1.12 -5.76 0.01
N HIS A 131 -1.63 -4.84 -0.82
CA HIS A 131 -2.80 -5.06 -1.66
C HIS A 131 -2.48 -4.65 -3.10
N VAL A 132 -1.94 -5.59 -3.88
CA VAL A 132 -1.74 -5.39 -5.31
C VAL A 132 -3.04 -5.72 -6.05
N MET A 133 -3.47 -4.82 -6.90
CA MET A 133 -4.77 -4.86 -7.59
C MET A 133 -4.58 -4.48 -9.05
N GLY A 134 -5.55 -4.84 -9.90
CA GLY A 134 -5.49 -4.61 -11.33
C GLY A 134 -4.58 -5.60 -12.06
N GLY A 135 -4.26 -5.32 -13.32
CA GLY A 135 -3.49 -6.22 -14.20
C GLY A 135 -4.37 -7.10 -15.10
N ALA A 136 -5.63 -7.32 -14.71
CA ALA A 136 -6.67 -7.93 -15.54
C ALA A 136 -8.00 -7.16 -15.38
N ALA A 137 -7.90 -5.83 -15.39
CA ALA A 137 -8.98 -4.93 -14.99
C ALA A 137 -10.27 -5.19 -15.77
N MET A 138 -11.39 -5.22 -15.05
CA MET A 138 -12.72 -5.28 -15.63
C MET A 138 -13.13 -3.93 -16.21
N GLY A 139 -13.90 -3.95 -17.30
CA GLY A 139 -14.47 -2.75 -17.90
C GLY A 139 -15.48 -3.07 -18.97
N SER A 140 -16.18 -2.05 -19.47
CA SER A 140 -17.22 -2.20 -20.50
C SER A 140 -16.68 -2.18 -21.92
N ASP A 141 -15.40 -1.87 -22.11
CA ASP A 141 -14.81 -1.57 -23.41
C ASP A 141 -13.34 -2.04 -23.46
N PRO A 142 -13.03 -3.12 -24.21
CA PRO A 142 -11.65 -3.61 -24.35
C PRO A 142 -10.72 -2.59 -25.03
N ASP A 143 -11.24 -1.73 -25.91
CA ASP A 143 -10.44 -0.73 -26.62
C ASP A 143 -9.94 0.39 -25.70
N ARG A 144 -10.50 0.48 -24.48
CA ARG A 144 -10.08 1.41 -23.42
C ARG A 144 -9.19 0.77 -22.36
N GLY A 145 -8.68 -0.44 -22.63
CA GLY A 145 -7.72 -1.14 -21.77
C GLY A 145 -8.35 -2.06 -20.74
N ALA A 146 -9.65 -2.40 -20.86
CA ALA A 146 -10.23 -3.48 -20.09
C ALA A 146 -9.72 -4.83 -20.59
N VAL A 147 -9.38 -5.74 -19.69
CA VAL A 147 -8.96 -7.11 -20.01
C VAL A 147 -10.14 -8.07 -19.87
N THR A 148 -11.07 -7.75 -18.98
CA THR A 148 -12.27 -8.56 -18.73
C THR A 148 -13.55 -7.72 -18.80
N ASP A 149 -14.68 -8.39 -19.01
CA ASP A 149 -16.00 -7.80 -18.81
C ASP A 149 -16.33 -7.64 -17.31
N SER A 150 -17.52 -7.10 -17.01
CA SER A 150 -17.95 -6.90 -15.61
C SER A 150 -18.12 -8.18 -14.79
N TRP A 151 -18.13 -9.37 -15.41
CA TRP A 151 -18.22 -10.68 -14.78
C TRP A 151 -16.86 -11.38 -14.67
N GLY A 152 -15.78 -10.74 -15.15
CA GLY A 152 -14.44 -11.30 -15.16
C GLY A 152 -14.16 -12.19 -16.38
N LYS A 153 -15.07 -12.28 -17.37
CA LYS A 153 -14.80 -12.99 -18.62
C LYS A 153 -13.75 -12.23 -19.41
N VAL A 154 -12.68 -12.90 -19.83
CA VAL A 154 -11.61 -12.30 -20.64
C VAL A 154 -12.15 -11.95 -22.03
N TRP A 155 -11.87 -10.74 -22.50
CA TRP A 155 -12.20 -10.34 -23.86
C TRP A 155 -11.43 -11.21 -24.87
N ASP A 156 -12.07 -11.54 -26.01
CA ASP A 156 -11.51 -12.37 -27.08
C ASP A 156 -11.14 -13.82 -26.70
N ALA A 157 -11.64 -14.32 -25.57
CA ALA A 157 -11.49 -15.70 -25.16
C ALA A 157 -12.84 -16.32 -24.73
N ASP A 158 -13.07 -17.55 -25.16
CA ASP A 158 -14.20 -18.35 -24.68
C ASP A 158 -13.82 -19.09 -23.40
N ASP A 159 -14.77 -19.16 -22.48
CA ASP A 159 -14.68 -19.92 -21.22
C ASP A 159 -13.47 -19.61 -20.32
N LEU A 160 -12.89 -18.41 -20.47
CA LEU A 160 -11.77 -17.92 -19.67
C LEU A 160 -12.19 -16.78 -18.75
N TYR A 161 -11.96 -16.94 -17.44
CA TYR A 161 -12.38 -15.99 -16.42
C TYR A 161 -11.26 -15.67 -15.44
N VAL A 162 -11.22 -14.42 -14.97
CA VAL A 162 -10.39 -13.96 -13.86
C VAL A 162 -11.28 -13.73 -12.64
N CYS A 163 -10.79 -14.11 -11.46
CA CYS A 163 -11.60 -14.18 -10.25
C CYS A 163 -10.82 -13.74 -8.99
N ASP A 164 -9.97 -12.72 -9.14
CA ASP A 164 -9.15 -12.17 -8.06
C ASP A 164 -9.17 -10.63 -8.04
N THR A 165 -8.29 -10.02 -7.24
CA THR A 165 -8.14 -8.57 -7.15
C THR A 165 -7.61 -7.93 -8.44
N GLY A 166 -7.17 -8.74 -9.41
CA GLY A 166 -6.74 -8.29 -10.72
C GLY A 166 -7.86 -7.66 -11.54
N LEU A 167 -9.11 -7.99 -11.22
CA LEU A 167 -10.31 -7.38 -11.81
C LEU A 167 -10.46 -5.90 -11.44
N PHE A 168 -9.86 -5.42 -10.36
CA PHE A 168 -10.16 -4.10 -9.82
C PHE A 168 -9.54 -3.03 -10.72
N PRO A 169 -10.34 -2.13 -11.34
CA PRO A 169 -9.82 -1.10 -12.23
C PRO A 169 -9.06 0.00 -11.48
N SER A 170 -9.32 0.15 -10.18
CA SER A 170 -8.64 1.07 -9.27
C SER A 170 -8.66 0.52 -7.85
N SER A 171 -7.84 1.11 -6.98
CA SER A 171 -7.90 0.81 -5.55
C SER A 171 -9.27 1.22 -4.96
N PRO A 172 -9.89 0.39 -4.10
CA PRO A 172 -11.15 0.70 -3.46
C PRO A 172 -11.01 1.60 -2.22
N GLY A 173 -9.80 2.01 -1.83
CA GLY A 173 -9.61 2.85 -0.63
C GLY A 173 -9.61 2.09 0.71
N VAL A 174 -10.02 0.83 0.69
CA VAL A 174 -10.23 -0.03 1.85
C VAL A 174 -9.67 -1.42 1.59
N ASN A 175 -9.74 -2.31 2.59
CA ASN A 175 -9.31 -3.69 2.43
C ASN A 175 -10.15 -4.38 1.32
N PRO A 176 -9.52 -4.94 0.27
CA PRO A 176 -10.24 -5.47 -0.88
C PRO A 176 -10.87 -6.86 -0.65
N GLN A 177 -10.64 -7.51 0.49
CA GLN A 177 -10.99 -8.91 0.73
C GLN A 177 -12.48 -9.20 0.48
N LEU A 178 -13.39 -8.44 1.09
CA LEU A 178 -14.83 -8.69 0.94
C LEU A 178 -15.30 -8.44 -0.49
N THR A 179 -14.76 -7.42 -1.16
CA THR A 179 -15.09 -7.13 -2.56
C THR A 179 -14.61 -8.26 -3.48
N ALA A 180 -13.39 -8.77 -3.27
CA ALA A 180 -12.85 -9.89 -4.05
C ALA A 180 -13.68 -11.16 -3.83
N MET A 181 -14.02 -11.47 -2.57
CA MET A 181 -14.89 -12.60 -2.22
C MET A 181 -16.28 -12.46 -2.85
N ALA A 182 -16.87 -11.26 -2.85
CA ALA A 182 -18.18 -11.01 -3.43
C ALA A 182 -18.18 -11.19 -4.96
N LEU A 183 -17.16 -10.69 -5.66
CA LEU A 183 -17.02 -10.89 -7.11
C LEU A 183 -16.84 -12.37 -7.45
N ALA A 184 -15.99 -13.08 -6.68
CA ALA A 184 -15.78 -14.50 -6.86
C ALA A 184 -17.04 -15.33 -6.61
N HIS A 185 -17.75 -15.04 -5.53
CA HIS A 185 -19.00 -15.69 -5.20
C HIS A 185 -20.06 -15.45 -6.29
N ARG A 186 -20.20 -14.20 -6.75
CA ARG A 186 -21.13 -13.83 -7.81
C ARG A 186 -20.85 -14.59 -9.11
N LEU A 187 -19.59 -14.68 -9.53
CA LEU A 187 -19.21 -15.47 -10.71
C LEU A 187 -19.52 -16.95 -10.50
N GLY A 188 -19.19 -17.52 -9.33
CA GLY A 188 -19.46 -18.92 -9.01
C GLY A 188 -20.94 -19.30 -9.01
N GLN A 189 -21.85 -18.37 -8.69
CA GLN A 189 -23.31 -18.58 -8.80
C GLN A 189 -23.81 -18.53 -10.25
N GLU A 190 -23.12 -17.80 -11.12
CA GLU A 190 -23.53 -17.57 -12.50
C GLU A 190 -23.04 -18.66 -13.46
N LEU A 191 -21.83 -19.21 -13.23
CA LEU A 191 -21.24 -20.22 -14.10
C LEU A 191 -22.15 -21.45 -14.34
N PRO A 192 -22.86 -22.02 -13.33
CA PRO A 192 -23.77 -23.15 -13.56
C PRO A 192 -25.02 -22.83 -14.40
N ASN A 193 -25.34 -21.55 -14.61
CA ASN A 193 -26.45 -21.16 -15.48
C ASN A 193 -26.00 -20.99 -16.94
N ARG A 194 -24.68 -20.98 -17.20
CA ARG A 194 -24.08 -20.78 -18.52
C ARG A 194 -23.70 -22.09 -19.22
N TYR A 195 -23.58 -23.19 -18.46
CA TYR A 195 -23.24 -24.53 -18.94
C TYR A 195 -24.17 -25.56 -18.28
#